data_AF-A0A2N2L624-F1
#
_entry.id   AF-A0A2N2L624-F1
#
_cell.length_a   1.000
_cell.length_b   1.000
_cell.length_c   1.000
_cell.angle_alpha   90.00
_cell.angle_beta   90.00
_cell.angle_gamma   90.00
#
_symmetry.space_group_name_H-M   'P 1'
#
loop_
_entity.id
_entity.type
_entity.pdbx_description
1 polymer ?
#
loop_
_entity_poly.entity_id
_entity_poly.type
_entity_poly.pdbx_seq_one_letter_code
_entity_poly.pdbx_strand_id
1 'polypeptide(L)'
;MLMLTHTYILQNILGVSGIKNLHSDIFVYNIVPDLLTIHPGVNSRQTHQIKRILQIPPLYPKAAYIMLHLLVDDLCHYGEICSGIPDEFNPDSQGYCYIKGKPIINSIMDFQKKVNKEISYNEAAYRSHLIVEMIYDLAIIEQIKKSDTIKVLRDAMCAVIEEDRDEFTSTINWLYGLDKTEIRDVMQRSQSYLTEDKIQKTMTIEGRIRLYAFKFGIPIDDQLYLAGIEKIFLQARELLDDNEIFLRETAEAVKKYGWLPPVT
;
A
#
# COMPACT_ATOMS: atom_id res chain seq x y z
N MET A 1 -3.93 0.31 -0.84
CA MET A 1 -2.63 1.02 -0.84
C MET A 1 -2.44 1.68 0.49
N LEU A 2 -1.43 1.20 1.20
CA LEU A 2 -0.88 1.76 2.44
C LEU A 2 0.46 2.46 2.15
N MET A 3 0.63 3.02 0.94
CA MET A 3 1.93 3.44 0.40
C MET A 3 2.76 4.34 1.34
N LEU A 4 2.15 5.37 1.95
CA LEU A 4 2.85 6.23 2.91
C LEU A 4 3.09 5.49 4.23
N THR A 5 2.17 4.64 4.65
CA THR A 5 2.34 3.76 5.81
C THR A 5 3.52 2.80 5.64
N HIS A 6 3.69 2.14 4.50
CA HIS A 6 4.87 1.31 4.21
C HIS A 6 6.16 2.14 4.27
N THR A 7 6.15 3.34 3.68
CA THR A 7 7.29 4.25 3.69
C THR A 7 7.66 4.63 5.12
N TYR A 8 6.67 4.99 5.94
CA TYR A 8 6.84 5.33 7.35
C TYR A 8 7.37 4.15 8.18
N ILE A 9 6.84 2.93 7.97
CA ILE A 9 7.33 1.72 8.64
C ILE A 9 8.81 1.49 8.33
N LEU A 10 9.20 1.61 7.06
CA LEU A 10 10.62 1.49 6.67
C LEU A 10 11.48 2.57 7.34
N GLN A 11 11.04 3.84 7.36
CA GLN A 11 11.76 4.92 8.06
C GLN A 11 11.96 4.59 9.54
N ASN A 12 10.93 4.08 10.21
CA ASN A 12 10.98 3.75 11.63
C ASN A 12 11.95 2.58 11.89
N ILE A 13 11.86 1.49 11.11
CA ILE A 13 12.75 0.34 11.27
C ILE A 13 14.22 0.74 11.05
N LEU A 14 14.50 1.55 10.02
CA LEU A 14 15.85 2.06 9.76
C LEU A 14 16.35 2.97 10.89
N GLY A 15 15.49 3.86 11.38
CA GLY A 15 15.78 4.77 12.49
C GLY A 15 16.13 4.05 13.79
N VAL A 16 15.32 3.06 14.18
CA VAL A 16 15.55 2.20 15.36
C VAL A 16 16.83 1.37 15.21
N SER A 17 17.15 0.94 13.98
CA SER A 17 18.37 0.20 13.69
C SER A 17 19.62 1.09 13.61
N GLY A 18 19.48 2.42 13.75
CA GLY A 18 20.60 3.36 13.69
C GLY A 18 21.20 3.54 12.30
N ILE A 19 20.52 3.08 11.24
CA ILE A 19 21.01 3.13 9.88
C ILE A 19 20.67 4.50 9.26
N LYS A 20 21.71 5.29 8.93
CA LYS A 20 21.54 6.69 8.51
C LYS A 20 22.06 7.01 7.10
N ASN A 21 22.85 6.11 6.50
CA ASN A 21 23.54 6.34 5.23
C ASN A 21 23.11 5.33 4.16
N LEU A 22 21.80 5.25 3.89
CA LEU A 22 21.30 4.44 2.77
C LEU A 22 20.96 5.33 1.58
N HIS A 23 21.03 4.73 0.39
CA HIS A 23 20.50 5.35 -0.80
C HIS A 23 18.99 5.60 -0.64
N SER A 24 18.51 6.77 -1.07
CA SER A 24 17.10 7.16 -0.93
C SER A 24 16.17 6.30 -1.80
N ASP A 25 16.68 5.67 -2.87
CA ASP A 25 15.90 4.85 -3.78
C ASP A 25 15.23 3.64 -3.12
N ILE A 26 15.72 3.16 -1.98
CA ILE A 26 15.13 2.03 -1.22
C ILE A 26 13.65 2.25 -0.88
N PHE A 27 13.22 3.50 -0.69
CA PHE A 27 11.82 3.81 -0.40
C PHE A 27 10.93 3.56 -1.61
N VAL A 28 11.47 3.70 -2.83
CA VAL A 28 10.77 3.31 -4.06
C VAL A 28 10.65 1.80 -4.14
N TYR A 29 11.74 1.04 -3.91
CA TYR A 29 11.67 -0.43 -3.86
C TYR A 29 10.58 -0.91 -2.89
N ASN A 30 10.47 -0.29 -1.71
CA ASN A 30 9.46 -0.62 -0.70
C ASN A 30 8.01 -0.31 -1.10
N ILE A 31 7.76 0.37 -2.22
CA ILE A 31 6.39 0.62 -2.70
C ILE A 31 6.18 0.13 -4.14
N VAL A 32 7.17 -0.54 -4.74
CA VAL A 32 7.05 -1.12 -6.09
C VAL A 32 5.80 -1.99 -6.28
N PRO A 33 5.39 -2.84 -5.32
CA PRO A 33 4.20 -3.66 -5.52
C PRO A 33 2.93 -2.85 -5.77
N ASP A 34 2.81 -1.67 -5.15
CA ASP A 34 1.75 -0.70 -5.40
C ASP A 34 1.93 0.00 -6.75
N LEU A 35 3.14 0.46 -7.06
CA LEU A 35 3.44 1.21 -8.30
C LEU A 35 3.20 0.40 -9.57
N LEU A 36 3.59 -0.88 -9.57
CA LEU A 36 3.45 -1.75 -10.74
C LEU A 36 2.00 -1.87 -11.19
N THR A 37 1.03 -1.74 -10.28
CA THR A 37 -0.40 -1.79 -10.62
C THR A 37 -0.92 -0.57 -11.38
N ILE A 38 -0.08 0.46 -11.59
CA ILE A 38 -0.36 1.58 -12.52
C ILE A 38 -0.36 1.07 -13.98
N HIS A 39 0.40 0.01 -14.28
CA HIS A 39 0.37 -0.61 -15.61
C HIS A 39 -0.92 -1.44 -15.77
N PRO A 40 -1.70 -1.24 -16.85
CA PRO A 40 -2.97 -1.94 -17.03
C PRO A 40 -2.83 -3.46 -17.18
N GLY A 41 -1.64 -3.95 -17.56
CA GLY A 41 -1.33 -5.37 -17.66
C GLY A 41 -0.87 -6.03 -16.36
N VAL A 42 -0.68 -5.26 -15.27
CA VAL A 42 -0.18 -5.77 -13.99
C VAL A 42 -1.24 -5.59 -12.92
N ASN A 43 -1.63 -6.69 -12.28
CA ASN A 43 -2.59 -6.69 -11.18
C ASN A 43 -1.90 -6.95 -9.82
N SER A 44 -2.60 -6.61 -8.74
CA SER A 44 -2.08 -6.77 -7.37
C SER A 44 -1.72 -8.22 -7.04
N ARG A 45 -2.46 -9.21 -7.56
CA ARG A 45 -2.13 -10.62 -7.32
C ARG A 45 -0.73 -10.96 -7.84
N GLN A 46 -0.37 -10.50 -9.04
CA GLN A 46 0.97 -10.72 -9.60
C GLN A 46 2.07 -10.10 -8.73
N THR A 47 1.85 -8.88 -8.21
CA THR A 47 2.87 -8.18 -7.42
C THR A 47 3.06 -8.75 -6.02
N HIS A 48 2.09 -9.53 -5.53
CA HIS A 48 2.11 -10.11 -4.19
C HIS A 48 2.46 -11.62 -4.17
N GLN A 49 2.54 -12.29 -5.33
CA GLN A 49 2.74 -13.75 -5.44
C GLN A 49 4.14 -14.25 -5.03
N ILE A 50 5.07 -13.33 -4.73
CA ILE A 50 6.45 -13.65 -4.37
C ILE A 50 6.51 -14.44 -3.06
N LYS A 51 7.16 -15.61 -3.03
CA LYS A 51 7.28 -16.39 -1.78
C LYS A 51 8.10 -15.64 -0.74
N ARG A 52 7.67 -15.63 0.52
CA ARG A 52 8.37 -14.89 1.60
C ARG A 52 9.72 -15.49 2.00
N ILE A 53 9.98 -16.73 1.58
CA ILE A 53 11.25 -17.46 1.76
C ILE A 53 12.21 -17.31 0.57
N LEU A 54 11.92 -16.41 -0.37
CA LEU A 54 12.76 -16.20 -1.56
C LEU A 54 14.20 -15.84 -1.15
N GLN A 55 15.17 -16.58 -1.68
CA GLN A 55 16.58 -16.23 -1.53
C GLN A 55 16.93 -15.12 -2.52
N ILE A 56 17.22 -13.95 -1.98
CA ILE A 56 17.61 -12.79 -2.78
C ILE A 56 19.10 -12.92 -3.13
N PRO A 57 19.47 -12.95 -4.42
CA PRO A 57 20.85 -13.04 -4.82
C PRO A 57 21.60 -11.74 -4.46
N PRO A 58 22.91 -11.80 -4.19
CA PRO A 58 23.72 -10.62 -3.86
C PRO A 58 23.72 -9.52 -4.93
N LEU A 59 23.33 -9.84 -6.17
CA LEU A 59 23.20 -8.90 -7.27
C LEU A 59 21.98 -7.96 -7.13
N TYR A 60 20.95 -8.37 -6.39
CA TYR A 60 19.70 -7.62 -6.23
C TYR A 60 19.33 -7.36 -4.77
N PRO A 61 20.24 -6.82 -3.94
CA PRO A 61 20.05 -6.74 -2.49
C PRO A 61 18.84 -5.88 -2.12
N LYS A 62 18.53 -4.84 -2.92
CA LYS A 62 17.39 -3.94 -2.67
C LYS A 62 16.02 -4.59 -2.88
N ALA A 63 15.95 -5.79 -3.47
CA ALA A 63 14.71 -6.57 -3.46
C ALA A 63 14.23 -6.90 -2.03
N ALA A 64 15.11 -6.84 -1.02
CA ALA A 64 14.72 -7.04 0.37
C ALA A 64 13.73 -5.97 0.86
N TYR A 65 13.79 -4.75 0.31
CA TYR A 65 12.81 -3.70 0.63
C TYR A 65 11.45 -3.97 -0.01
N ILE A 66 11.40 -4.62 -1.17
CA ILE A 66 10.15 -5.14 -1.74
C ILE A 66 9.59 -6.23 -0.83
N MET A 67 10.45 -7.12 -0.30
CA MET A 67 10.00 -8.13 0.65
C MET A 67 9.41 -7.51 1.92
N LEU A 68 9.96 -6.40 2.43
CA LEU A 68 9.37 -5.70 3.58
C LEU A 68 7.93 -5.28 3.31
N HIS A 69 7.64 -4.70 2.14
CA HIS A 69 6.27 -4.36 1.72
C HIS A 69 5.34 -5.56 1.85
N LEU A 70 5.74 -6.68 1.26
CA LEU A 70 4.95 -7.91 1.23
C LEU A 70 4.72 -8.51 2.62
N LEU A 71 5.68 -8.39 3.54
CA LEU A 71 5.52 -8.82 4.93
C LEU A 71 4.51 -7.95 5.68
N VAL A 72 4.52 -6.64 5.43
CA VAL A 72 3.55 -5.70 6.01
C VAL A 72 2.15 -5.98 5.46
N ASP A 73 2.03 -6.22 4.16
CA ASP A 73 0.74 -6.57 3.54
C ASP A 73 0.19 -7.89 4.05
N ASP A 74 1.04 -8.89 4.32
CA ASP A 74 0.55 -10.13 4.91
C ASP A 74 -0.14 -9.90 6.25
N LEU A 75 0.36 -8.95 7.06
CA LEU A 75 -0.25 -8.59 8.34
C LEU A 75 -1.54 -7.77 8.15
N CYS A 76 -1.59 -6.86 7.17
CA CYS A 76 -2.82 -6.13 6.83
C CYS A 76 -3.90 -7.04 6.23
N HIS A 77 -3.53 -7.99 5.38
CA HIS A 77 -4.45 -8.81 4.59
C HIS A 77 -4.80 -10.13 5.25
N TYR A 78 -3.86 -10.79 5.94
CA TYR A 78 -4.02 -12.15 6.48
C TYR A 78 -3.89 -12.22 8.01
N GLY A 79 -3.20 -11.27 8.62
CA GLY A 79 -3.03 -11.16 10.08
C GLY A 79 -1.79 -11.88 10.60
N GLU A 80 -1.08 -12.56 9.71
CA GLU A 80 0.18 -13.24 9.97
C GLU A 80 1.06 -13.18 8.73
N ILE A 81 2.37 -13.32 8.89
CA ILE A 81 3.29 -13.44 7.76
C ILE A 81 3.13 -14.83 7.16
N CYS A 82 2.52 -14.91 5.98
CA CYS A 82 2.26 -16.15 5.27
C CYS A 82 3.47 -16.56 4.42
N SER A 83 3.62 -17.85 4.11
CA SER A 83 4.68 -18.29 3.17
C SER A 83 4.41 -17.89 1.71
N GLY A 84 3.15 -17.53 1.39
CA GLY A 84 2.66 -17.01 0.12
C GLY A 84 1.19 -16.57 0.23
N ILE A 85 0.63 -16.05 -0.87
CA ILE A 85 -0.80 -15.66 -0.93
C ILE A 85 -1.67 -16.94 -0.93
N PRO A 86 -2.75 -16.99 -0.13
CA PRO A 86 -3.82 -17.97 -0.29
C PRO A 86 -4.38 -18.02 -1.72
N ASP A 87 -4.83 -19.21 -2.15
CA ASP A 87 -5.38 -19.40 -3.50
C ASP A 87 -6.75 -18.76 -3.70
N GLU A 88 -7.53 -18.64 -2.61
CA GLU A 88 -8.89 -18.13 -2.61
C GLU A 88 -9.02 -16.85 -1.76
N PHE A 89 -9.90 -15.95 -2.22
CA PHE A 89 -10.24 -14.75 -1.47
C PHE A 89 -11.03 -15.12 -0.20
N ASN A 90 -10.56 -14.66 0.96
CA ASN A 90 -11.22 -14.87 2.24
C ASN A 90 -11.82 -13.55 2.78
N PRO A 91 -13.14 -13.33 2.72
CA PRO A 91 -13.76 -12.12 3.26
C PRO A 91 -13.71 -12.03 4.79
N ASP A 92 -13.45 -13.16 5.48
CA ASP A 92 -13.31 -13.27 6.93
C ASP A 92 -11.85 -13.40 7.38
N SER A 93 -10.93 -12.90 6.55
CA SER A 93 -9.52 -12.88 6.89
C SER A 93 -9.27 -12.17 8.23
N GLN A 94 -8.25 -12.65 8.96
CA GLN A 94 -7.83 -12.08 10.24
C GLN A 94 -6.80 -10.95 10.08
N GLY A 95 -6.59 -10.48 8.84
CA GLY A 95 -5.79 -9.30 8.56
C GLY A 95 -6.38 -8.04 9.18
N TYR A 96 -5.52 -7.15 9.63
CA TYR A 96 -5.93 -5.88 10.25
C TYR A 96 -6.98 -5.14 9.42
N CYS A 97 -6.77 -5.05 8.11
CA CYS A 97 -7.63 -4.33 7.20
C CYS A 97 -9.03 -4.99 7.06
N TYR A 98 -9.11 -6.31 7.18
CA TYR A 98 -10.39 -7.04 7.20
C TYR A 98 -11.10 -6.95 8.55
N ILE A 99 -10.37 -7.09 9.66
CA ILE A 99 -10.92 -6.94 11.01
C ILE A 99 -11.54 -5.54 11.17
N LYS A 100 -10.80 -4.50 10.79
CA LYS A 100 -11.28 -3.11 10.84
C LYS A 100 -12.34 -2.80 9.79
N GLY A 101 -12.32 -3.46 8.64
CA GLY A 101 -13.30 -3.28 7.58
C GLY A 101 -14.63 -3.99 7.85
N LYS A 102 -14.65 -5.03 8.69
CA LYS A 102 -15.84 -5.86 8.93
C LYS A 102 -17.08 -5.07 9.38
N PRO A 103 -16.98 -4.10 10.32
CA PRO A 103 -18.14 -3.33 10.78
C PRO A 103 -18.83 -2.48 9.71
N ILE A 104 -18.12 -2.10 8.64
CA ILE A 104 -18.69 -1.25 7.56
C ILE A 104 -19.23 -2.03 6.37
N ILE A 105 -19.12 -3.37 6.35
CA ILE A 105 -19.58 -4.20 5.21
C ILE A 105 -21.08 -3.99 4.94
N ASN A 106 -21.91 -4.09 5.97
CA ASN A 106 -23.36 -3.89 5.82
C ASN A 106 -23.70 -2.47 5.35
N SER A 107 -22.99 -1.45 5.85
CA SER A 107 -23.16 -0.07 5.38
C SER A 107 -22.88 0.06 3.88
N ILE A 108 -21.85 -0.62 3.37
CA ILE A 108 -21.51 -0.64 1.94
C ILE A 108 -22.62 -1.36 1.15
N MET A 109 -23.07 -2.53 1.59
CA MET A 109 -24.13 -3.29 0.91
C MET A 109 -25.44 -2.50 0.86
N ASP A 110 -25.86 -1.91 1.97
CA ASP A 110 -27.07 -1.09 2.06
C ASP A 110 -26.99 0.13 1.15
N PHE A 111 -25.82 0.78 1.08
CA PHE A 111 -25.59 1.90 0.19
C PHE A 111 -25.71 1.47 -1.28
N GLN A 112 -25.02 0.38 -1.67
CA GLN A 112 -25.06 -0.16 -3.02
C GLN A 112 -26.47 -0.58 -3.46
N LYS A 113 -27.25 -1.16 -2.54
CA LYS A 113 -28.66 -1.48 -2.77
C LYS A 113 -29.50 -0.23 -3.02
N LYS A 114 -29.30 0.84 -2.25
CA LYS A 114 -30.03 2.13 -2.42
C LYS A 114 -29.79 2.78 -3.78
N VAL A 115 -28.61 2.58 -4.37
CA VAL A 115 -28.23 3.13 -5.69
C VAL A 115 -28.43 2.12 -6.83
N ASN A 116 -29.21 1.06 -6.61
CA ASN A 116 -29.53 0.01 -7.59
C ASN A 116 -28.29 -0.69 -8.19
N LYS A 117 -27.23 -0.87 -7.38
CA LYS A 117 -25.99 -1.57 -7.75
C LYS A 117 -25.64 -2.63 -6.71
N GLU A 118 -26.60 -3.48 -6.36
CA GLU A 118 -26.41 -4.52 -5.33
C GLU A 118 -25.14 -5.35 -5.60
N ILE A 119 -24.37 -5.59 -4.54
CA ILE A 119 -23.11 -6.33 -4.59
C ILE A 119 -23.14 -7.50 -3.61
N SER A 120 -22.30 -8.51 -3.85
CA SER A 120 -22.14 -9.64 -2.94
C SER A 120 -21.44 -9.23 -1.64
N TYR A 121 -21.56 -10.07 -0.61
CA TYR A 121 -20.79 -9.92 0.62
C TYR A 121 -19.28 -9.88 0.37
N ASN A 122 -18.77 -10.75 -0.51
CA ASN A 122 -17.35 -10.81 -0.85
C ASN A 122 -16.86 -9.50 -1.49
N GLU A 123 -17.65 -8.92 -2.41
CA GLU A 123 -17.33 -7.62 -3.01
C GLU A 123 -17.39 -6.49 -1.98
N ALA A 124 -18.34 -6.54 -1.04
CA ALA A 124 -18.43 -5.55 0.03
C ALA A 124 -17.28 -5.65 1.04
N ALA A 125 -16.83 -6.87 1.37
CA ALA A 125 -15.63 -7.13 2.17
C ALA A 125 -14.35 -6.68 1.44
N TYR A 126 -14.28 -6.92 0.13
CA TYR A 126 -13.20 -6.41 -0.72
C TYR A 126 -13.17 -4.87 -0.72
N ARG A 127 -14.33 -4.23 -0.80
CA ARG A 127 -14.41 -2.76 -0.72
C ARG A 127 -14.08 -2.22 0.67
N SER A 128 -14.50 -2.91 1.74
CA SER A 128 -14.28 -2.42 3.10
C SER A 128 -12.80 -2.41 3.49
N HIS A 129 -12.04 -3.48 3.19
CA HIS A 129 -10.61 -3.48 3.51
C HIS A 129 -9.86 -2.42 2.69
N LEU A 130 -10.22 -2.19 1.42
CA LEU A 130 -9.63 -1.13 0.62
C LEU A 130 -9.91 0.26 1.20
N ILE A 131 -11.10 0.51 1.75
CA ILE A 131 -11.41 1.75 2.45
C ILE A 131 -10.50 1.90 3.67
N VAL A 132 -10.32 0.83 4.46
CA VAL A 132 -9.39 0.85 5.60
C VAL A 132 -7.97 1.19 5.16
N GLU A 133 -7.44 0.54 4.13
CA GLU A 133 -6.11 0.85 3.61
C GLU A 133 -5.99 2.32 3.18
N MET A 134 -6.97 2.81 2.42
CA MET A 134 -6.95 4.20 1.91
C MET A 134 -6.99 5.23 3.04
N ILE A 135 -7.66 4.91 4.15
CA ILE A 135 -7.88 5.84 5.25
C ILE A 135 -6.80 5.74 6.33
N TYR A 136 -6.04 4.64 6.37
CA TYR A 136 -5.02 4.41 7.39
C TYR A 136 -3.90 5.46 7.34
N ASP A 137 -3.46 5.85 6.14
CA ASP A 137 -2.50 6.95 5.98
C ASP A 137 -3.03 8.25 6.65
N LEU A 138 -4.35 8.49 6.62
CA LEU A 138 -4.95 9.64 7.31
C LEU A 138 -4.98 9.43 8.84
N ALA A 139 -5.17 8.19 9.29
CA ALA A 139 -5.14 7.87 10.71
C ALA A 139 -3.77 8.15 11.32
N ILE A 140 -2.68 7.92 10.57
CA ILE A 140 -1.30 8.18 11.02
C ILE A 140 -0.71 9.49 10.48
N ILE A 141 -1.56 10.46 10.12
CA ILE A 141 -1.13 11.67 9.41
C ILE A 141 -0.12 12.51 10.21
N GLU A 142 -0.23 12.53 11.53
CA GLU A 142 0.69 13.29 12.39
C GLU A 142 2.08 12.64 12.41
N GLN A 143 2.15 11.30 12.39
CA GLN A 143 3.41 10.55 12.27
C GLN A 143 4.06 10.78 10.89
N ILE A 144 3.26 10.75 9.82
CA ILE A 144 3.68 11.04 8.44
C ILE A 144 4.27 12.46 8.34
N LYS A 145 3.60 13.46 8.90
CA LYS A 145 4.08 14.85 8.92
C LYS A 145 5.37 14.99 9.73
N LYS A 146 5.40 14.44 10.95
CA LYS A 146 6.56 14.54 11.85
C LYS A 146 7.82 13.88 11.27
N SER A 147 7.66 12.89 10.40
CA SER A 147 8.75 12.12 9.79
C SER A 147 9.07 12.54 8.36
N ASP A 148 8.45 13.63 7.87
CA ASP A 148 8.60 14.11 6.49
C ASP A 148 8.37 13.03 5.43
N THR A 149 7.50 12.04 5.70
CA THR A 149 7.39 10.81 4.90
C THR A 149 7.03 11.09 3.43
N ILE A 150 6.16 12.07 3.18
CA ILE A 150 5.79 12.48 1.81
C ILE A 150 7.01 13.02 1.06
N LYS A 151 7.82 13.87 1.73
CA LYS A 151 9.02 14.44 1.13
C LYS A 151 10.06 13.35 0.86
N VAL A 152 10.28 12.46 1.82
CA VAL A 152 11.18 11.31 1.66
C VAL A 152 10.80 10.46 0.45
N LEU A 153 9.52 10.13 0.30
CA LEU A 153 9.06 9.34 -0.84
C LEU A 153 9.23 10.09 -2.16
N ARG A 154 8.92 11.39 -2.19
CA ARG A 154 9.08 12.22 -3.39
C ARG A 154 10.54 12.33 -3.80
N ASP A 155 11.44 12.59 -2.85
CA ASP A 155 12.88 12.71 -3.12
C ASP A 155 13.47 11.37 -3.59
N ALA A 156 13.01 10.25 -3.02
CA ALA A 156 13.37 8.91 -3.48
C ALA A 156 12.92 8.62 -4.92
N MET A 157 11.69 9.02 -5.27
CA MET A 157 11.16 8.89 -6.63
C MET A 157 11.95 9.71 -7.64
N CYS A 158 12.30 10.96 -7.30
CA CYS A 158 13.19 11.79 -8.12
C CYS A 158 14.55 11.11 -8.35
N ALA A 159 15.17 10.58 -7.30
CA ALA A 159 16.47 9.92 -7.40
C ALA A 159 16.44 8.71 -8.35
N VAL A 160 15.43 7.84 -8.25
CA VAL A 160 15.33 6.66 -9.14
C VAL A 160 15.17 7.06 -10.61
N ILE A 161 14.44 8.13 -10.89
CA ILE A 161 14.16 8.59 -12.27
C ILE A 161 15.36 9.34 -12.85
N GLU A 162 15.98 10.24 -12.09
CA GLU A 162 17.11 11.06 -12.55
C GLU A 162 18.37 10.21 -12.80
N GLU A 163 18.55 9.14 -12.03
CA GLU A 163 19.74 8.29 -12.10
C GLU A 163 19.58 7.09 -13.04
N ASP A 164 18.46 6.97 -13.78
CA ASP A 164 18.07 5.84 -14.66
C ASP A 164 18.70 4.51 -14.22
N ARG A 165 18.36 4.09 -12.99
CA ARG A 165 19.06 2.97 -12.36
C ARG A 165 18.71 1.67 -13.09
N ASP A 166 19.57 1.26 -14.00
CA ASP A 166 19.56 -0.08 -14.61
C ASP A 166 19.48 -1.18 -13.53
N GLU A 167 20.03 -0.91 -12.34
CA GLU A 167 19.87 -1.74 -11.12
C GLU A 167 18.40 -1.93 -10.73
N PHE A 168 17.62 -0.85 -10.66
CA PHE A 168 16.20 -0.89 -10.30
C PHE A 168 15.44 -1.73 -11.31
N THR A 169 15.55 -1.38 -12.60
CA THR A 169 14.85 -2.08 -13.67
C THR A 169 15.24 -3.56 -13.71
N SER A 170 16.52 -3.89 -13.52
CA SER A 170 16.98 -5.28 -13.51
C SER A 170 16.52 -6.05 -12.28
N THR A 171 16.45 -5.40 -11.11
CA THR A 171 15.91 -6.01 -9.88
C THR A 171 14.42 -6.34 -10.03
N ILE A 172 13.63 -5.40 -10.56
CA ILE A 172 12.19 -5.61 -10.76
C ILE A 172 11.93 -6.67 -11.83
N ASN A 173 12.70 -6.67 -12.93
CA ASN A 173 12.64 -7.69 -13.96
C ASN A 173 12.98 -9.08 -13.40
N TRP A 174 14.02 -9.20 -12.58
CA TRP A 174 14.37 -10.47 -11.93
C TRP A 174 13.26 -10.95 -10.98
N LEU A 175 12.73 -10.05 -10.14
CA LEU A 175 11.77 -10.43 -9.12
C LEU A 175 10.39 -10.80 -9.70
N TYR A 176 9.91 -10.02 -10.67
CA TYR A 176 8.55 -10.14 -11.20
C TYR A 176 8.46 -10.71 -12.60
N GLY A 177 9.58 -10.84 -13.33
CA GLY A 177 9.59 -11.28 -14.72
C GLY A 177 8.98 -10.27 -15.71
N LEU A 178 8.75 -9.02 -15.29
CA LEU A 178 8.16 -7.97 -16.13
C LEU A 178 9.17 -7.45 -17.16
N ASP A 179 8.69 -7.03 -18.33
CA ASP A 179 9.57 -6.47 -19.34
C ASP A 179 10.19 -5.13 -18.87
N LYS A 180 11.45 -4.90 -19.23
CA LYS A 180 12.18 -3.70 -18.80
C LYS A 180 11.54 -2.41 -19.31
N THR A 181 10.84 -2.44 -20.45
CA THR A 181 10.13 -1.28 -20.98
C THR A 181 8.84 -1.00 -20.20
N GLU A 182 8.11 -2.04 -19.78
CA GLU A 182 6.92 -1.92 -18.91
C GLU A 182 7.29 -1.31 -17.56
N ILE A 183 8.40 -1.77 -16.97
CA ILE A 183 8.91 -1.23 -15.70
C ILE A 183 9.24 0.26 -15.83
N ARG A 184 9.91 0.66 -16.92
CA ARG A 184 10.24 2.08 -17.15
C ARG A 184 8.99 2.94 -17.40
N ASP A 185 7.99 2.42 -18.12
CA ASP A 185 6.70 3.12 -18.31
C ASP A 185 5.99 3.33 -16.97
N VAL A 186 5.95 2.32 -16.09
CA VAL A 186 5.42 2.46 -14.72
C VAL A 186 6.13 3.59 -13.98
N MET A 187 7.46 3.65 -14.02
CA MET A 187 8.23 4.67 -13.31
C MET A 187 7.95 6.08 -13.84
N GLN A 188 7.89 6.24 -15.17
CA GLN A 188 7.55 7.51 -15.81
C GLN A 188 6.13 7.97 -15.43
N ARG A 189 5.15 7.05 -15.45
CA ARG A 189 3.78 7.37 -15.02
C ARG A 189 3.72 7.72 -13.55
N SER A 190 4.41 6.97 -12.70
CA SER A 190 4.47 7.16 -11.25
C SER A 190 4.95 8.57 -10.88
N GLN A 191 5.94 9.10 -11.61
CA GLN A 191 6.43 10.48 -11.43
C GLN A 191 5.29 11.50 -11.47
N SER A 192 4.35 11.31 -12.41
CA SER A 192 3.24 12.22 -12.57
C SER A 192 2.26 12.13 -11.40
N TYR A 193 2.17 11.01 -10.67
CA TYR A 193 1.20 10.79 -9.59
C TYR A 193 1.77 11.06 -8.19
N LEU A 194 3.08 10.91 -8.00
CA LEU A 194 3.76 11.02 -6.70
C LEU A 194 4.41 12.37 -6.47
N THR A 195 3.86 13.44 -7.05
CA THR A 195 4.27 14.79 -6.68
C THR A 195 3.75 15.11 -5.29
N GLU A 196 4.49 15.94 -4.55
CA GLU A 196 4.11 16.36 -3.20
C GLU A 196 2.68 16.94 -3.18
N ASP A 197 2.35 17.83 -4.12
CA ASP A 197 1.02 18.40 -4.29
C ASP A 197 -0.08 17.34 -4.51
N LYS A 198 0.19 16.31 -5.33
CA LYS A 198 -0.81 15.28 -5.62
C LYS A 198 -1.00 14.35 -4.44
N ILE A 199 0.08 13.95 -3.77
CA ILE A 199 0.00 13.17 -2.55
C ILE A 199 -0.79 13.96 -1.50
N GLN A 200 -0.46 15.23 -1.26
CA GLN A 200 -1.18 16.09 -0.30
C GLN A 200 -2.67 16.23 -0.64
N LYS A 201 -3.04 16.38 -1.92
CA LYS A 201 -4.46 16.40 -2.35
C LYS A 201 -5.21 15.11 -2.00
N THR A 202 -4.53 13.97 -1.94
CA THR A 202 -5.13 12.70 -1.51
C THR A 202 -5.15 12.52 0.01
N MET A 203 -4.43 13.36 0.77
CA MET A 203 -4.36 13.29 2.24
C MET A 203 -5.56 13.98 2.91
N THR A 204 -6.76 13.77 2.37
CA THR A 204 -8.04 14.21 2.92
C THR A 204 -9.10 13.12 2.68
N ILE A 205 -10.20 13.14 3.44
CA ILE A 205 -11.32 12.21 3.21
C ILE A 205 -11.87 12.36 1.78
N GLU A 206 -12.07 13.59 1.32
CA GLU A 206 -12.52 13.86 -0.05
C GLU A 206 -11.54 13.28 -1.10
N GLY A 207 -10.24 13.47 -0.91
CA GLY A 207 -9.21 12.92 -1.78
C GLY A 207 -9.26 11.39 -1.85
N ARG A 208 -9.45 10.71 -0.71
CA ARG A 208 -9.58 9.25 -0.66
C ARG A 208 -10.88 8.75 -1.28
N ILE A 209 -11.99 9.47 -1.11
CA ILE A 209 -13.27 9.17 -1.79
C ILE A 209 -13.10 9.27 -3.31
N ARG A 210 -12.40 10.29 -3.82
CA ARG A 210 -12.13 10.42 -5.27
C ARG A 210 -11.29 9.26 -5.80
N LEU A 211 -10.27 8.81 -5.06
CA LEU A 211 -9.47 7.63 -5.41
C LEU A 211 -10.31 6.35 -5.43
N TYR A 212 -11.15 6.15 -4.41
CA TYR A 212 -12.09 5.03 -4.35
C TYR A 212 -13.08 5.07 -5.52
N ALA A 213 -13.63 6.25 -5.82
CA ALA A 213 -14.57 6.42 -6.91
C ALA A 213 -13.93 6.09 -8.26
N PHE A 214 -12.72 6.58 -8.52
CA PHE A 214 -11.95 6.22 -9.71
C PHE A 214 -11.72 4.71 -9.82
N LYS A 215 -11.29 4.06 -8.74
CA LYS A 215 -11.01 2.61 -8.71
C LYS A 215 -12.23 1.76 -9.05
N PHE A 216 -13.43 2.18 -8.65
CA PHE A 216 -14.67 1.43 -8.85
C PHE A 216 -15.57 1.98 -9.97
N GLY A 217 -15.06 2.90 -10.80
CA GLY A 217 -15.82 3.48 -11.92
C GLY A 217 -17.07 4.22 -11.46
N ILE A 218 -17.00 4.88 -10.31
CA ILE A 218 -18.10 5.63 -9.71
C ILE A 218 -18.07 7.07 -10.23
N PRO A 219 -19.19 7.59 -10.76
CA PRO A 219 -19.29 9.00 -11.16
C PRO A 219 -19.15 9.94 -9.95
N ILE A 220 -18.29 10.96 -10.07
CA ILE A 220 -17.99 11.93 -9.01
C ILE A 220 -18.92 13.16 -9.02
N ASP A 221 -19.85 13.23 -9.97
CA ASP A 221 -20.87 14.27 -10.11
C ASP A 221 -22.18 13.93 -9.39
N ASP A 222 -22.37 12.67 -8.99
CA ASP A 222 -23.53 12.24 -8.21
C ASP A 222 -23.36 12.57 -6.72
N GLN A 223 -23.97 13.67 -6.29
CA GLN A 223 -23.92 14.16 -4.91
C GLN A 223 -24.50 13.16 -3.89
N LEU A 224 -25.54 12.39 -4.26
CA LEU A 224 -26.12 11.39 -3.37
C LEU A 224 -25.15 10.23 -3.18
N TYR A 225 -24.48 9.83 -4.26
CA TYR A 225 -23.47 8.79 -4.22
C TYR A 225 -22.28 9.22 -3.34
N LEU A 226 -21.77 10.44 -3.54
CA LEU A 226 -20.64 10.97 -2.75
C LEU A 226 -20.95 11.04 -1.24
N ALA A 227 -22.11 11.56 -0.85
CA ALA A 227 -22.49 11.67 0.56
C ALA A 227 -22.60 10.29 1.24
N GLY A 228 -23.09 9.28 0.50
CA GLY A 228 -23.16 7.91 0.98
C GLY A 228 -21.78 7.28 1.21
N ILE A 229 -20.85 7.44 0.25
CA ILE A 229 -19.46 6.98 0.42
C ILE A 229 -18.79 7.74 1.57
N GLU A 230 -18.97 9.07 1.66
CA GLU A 230 -18.36 9.89 2.70
C GLU A 230 -18.72 9.39 4.10
N LYS A 231 -20.00 9.06 4.32
CA LYS A 231 -20.43 8.46 5.58
C LYS A 231 -19.70 7.15 5.90
N ILE A 232 -19.50 6.29 4.91
CA ILE A 232 -18.78 5.01 5.08
C ILE A 232 -17.29 5.27 5.41
N PHE A 233 -16.65 6.24 4.75
CA PHE A 233 -15.27 6.62 5.05
C PHE A 233 -15.14 7.20 6.46
N LEU A 234 -16.04 8.08 6.88
CA LEU A 234 -16.02 8.64 8.24
C LEU A 234 -16.20 7.55 9.29
N GLN A 235 -17.09 6.59 9.07
CA GLN A 235 -17.22 5.39 9.92
C GLN A 235 -15.91 4.58 9.97
N ALA A 236 -15.28 4.33 8.82
CA ALA A 236 -14.02 3.61 8.77
C ALA A 236 -12.92 4.31 9.58
N ARG A 237 -12.85 5.65 9.52
CA ARG A 237 -11.87 6.44 10.26
C ARG A 237 -12.00 6.27 11.77
N GLU A 238 -13.24 6.22 12.27
CA GLU A 238 -13.53 6.03 13.70
C GLU A 238 -13.06 4.66 14.22
N LEU A 239 -12.88 3.67 13.34
CA LEU A 239 -12.45 2.31 13.71
C LEU A 239 -10.92 2.17 13.83
N LEU A 240 -10.14 3.18 13.41
CA LEU A 240 -8.67 3.15 13.38
C LEU A 240 -8.01 3.88 14.56
N ASP A 241 -8.65 3.83 15.73
CA ASP A 241 -8.15 4.41 16.97
C ASP A 241 -6.93 3.69 17.56
N ASP A 242 -6.63 2.48 17.08
CA ASP A 242 -5.50 1.64 17.49
C ASP A 242 -4.33 1.63 16.50
N ASN A 243 -4.26 2.60 15.60
CA ASN A 243 -3.23 2.74 14.58
C ASN A 243 -1.78 2.60 15.12
N GLU A 244 -1.47 3.13 16.30
CA GLU A 244 -0.15 2.99 16.91
C GLU A 244 0.17 1.55 17.31
N ILE A 245 -0.86 0.77 17.69
CA ILE A 245 -0.72 -0.64 18.03
C ILE A 245 -0.35 -1.43 16.78
N PHE A 246 -1.09 -1.24 15.68
CA PHE A 246 -0.80 -1.95 14.42
C PHE A 246 0.61 -1.65 13.91
N LEU A 247 1.06 -0.39 13.94
CA LEU A 247 2.42 -0.01 13.53
C LEU A 247 3.50 -0.74 14.35
N ARG A 248 3.33 -0.78 15.68
CA ARG A 248 4.28 -1.44 16.58
C ARG A 248 4.29 -2.95 16.38
N GLU A 249 3.12 -3.58 16.38
CA GLU A 249 2.99 -5.04 16.21
C GLU A 249 3.51 -5.49 14.85
N THR A 250 3.31 -4.67 13.80
CA THR A 250 3.87 -4.91 12.47
C THR A 250 5.40 -4.92 12.49
N ALA A 251 6.02 -3.90 13.10
CA ALA A 251 7.48 -3.84 13.19
C ALA A 251 8.06 -5.02 14.01
N GLU A 252 7.38 -5.41 15.10
CA GLU A 252 7.76 -6.57 15.92
C GLU A 252 7.63 -7.89 15.16
N ALA A 253 6.54 -8.09 14.43
CA ALA A 253 6.30 -9.28 13.62
C ALA A 253 7.34 -9.43 12.50
N VAL A 254 7.64 -8.35 11.77
CA VAL A 254 8.69 -8.32 10.73
C VAL A 254 10.07 -8.66 11.33
N LYS A 255 10.40 -8.06 12.49
CA LYS A 255 11.65 -8.36 13.19
C LYS A 255 11.71 -9.82 13.64
N LYS A 256 10.61 -10.36 14.20
CA LYS A 256 10.51 -11.76 14.64
C LYS A 256 10.63 -12.74 13.47
N TYR A 257 10.12 -12.38 12.31
CA TYR A 257 10.30 -13.14 11.08
C TYR A 257 11.77 -13.20 10.63
N GLY A 258 12.60 -12.26 11.10
CA GLY A 258 14.03 -12.21 10.82
C GLY A 258 14.40 -11.35 9.61
N TRP A 259 13.48 -10.51 9.14
CA TRP A 259 13.83 -9.52 8.13
C TRP A 259 14.80 -8.49 8.74
N LEU A 260 15.90 -8.24 8.03
CA LEU A 260 16.88 -7.23 8.39
C LEU A 260 17.14 -6.36 7.15
N PRO A 261 17.24 -5.03 7.32
CA PRO A 261 17.56 -4.15 6.19
C PRO A 261 18.96 -4.48 5.67
N PRO A 262 19.13 -4.77 4.37
CA PRO A 262 20.46 -4.95 3.81
C PRO A 262 21.20 -3.61 3.88
N VAL A 263 22.43 -3.63 4.38
CA VAL A 263 23.31 -2.46 4.33
C VAL A 263 24.07 -2.55 3.02
N THR A 264 23.62 -1.80 2.01
CA THR A 264 24.24 -1.67 0.69
C THR A 264 24.92 -0.34 0.54
#